data_AF-A0A7H9CFZ8-F1
#
_entry.id   AF-A0A7H9CFZ8-F1
#
_cell.length_a   1.000
_cell.length_b   1.000
_cell.length_c   1.000
_cell.angle_alpha   90.00
_cell.angle_beta   90.00
_cell.angle_gamma   90.00
#
_symmetry.space_group_name_H-M   'P 1'
#
loop_
_entity.id
_entity.type
_entity.pdbx_description
1 polymer ?
#
loop_
_entity_poly.entity_id
_entity_poly.type
_entity_poly.pdbx_seq_one_letter_code
_entity_poly.pdbx_strand_id
1 'polypeptide(L)'
;MIAINYEKYSNMTERQLLTSLLNAEKKEIKMKADLQKKIKANSDLISFLKAKLKERIDKPKIEFISLKNSGHIEKANKYLNSLTSAEQAKLRQEVDDEINRDYGDAL
;
A
#
# COMPACT_ATOMS: atom_id res chain seq x y z
N MET A 1 20.12 17.55 28.44
CA MET A 1 20.73 16.33 29.00
C MET A 1 20.95 16.54 30.48
N ILE A 2 20.61 15.57 31.33
CA ILE A 2 21.00 15.64 32.74
C ILE A 2 22.47 15.25 32.81
N ALA A 3 23.34 16.20 33.14
CA ALA A 3 24.76 15.93 33.35
C ALA A 3 24.94 15.06 34.60
N ILE A 4 25.79 14.05 34.51
CA ILE A 4 26.13 13.21 35.67
C ILE A 4 27.04 14.04 36.58
N ASN A 5 26.63 14.25 37.84
CA ASN A 5 27.47 14.92 38.83
C ASN A 5 28.48 13.90 39.41
N TYR A 6 29.68 13.86 38.85
CA TYR A 6 30.74 12.95 39.27
C TYR A 6 31.32 13.29 40.65
N GLU A 7 31.35 14.57 41.02
CA GLU A 7 31.86 15.05 42.32
C GLU A 7 31.04 14.54 43.51
N LYS A 8 29.75 14.30 43.30
CA LYS A 8 28.90 13.61 44.27
C LYS A 8 29.44 12.21 44.63
N TYR A 9 29.96 11.48 43.65
CA TYR A 9 30.41 10.10 43.83
C TYR A 9 31.86 10.03 44.34
N SER A 10 32.70 11.02 44.03
CA SER A 10 34.10 11.05 44.52
C SER A 10 34.19 11.17 46.05
N ASN A 11 33.18 11.76 46.69
CA ASN A 11 33.14 11.94 48.14
C ASN A 11 32.40 10.82 48.89
N MET A 12 31.96 9.75 48.20
CA MET A 12 31.24 8.63 48.81
C MET A 12 32.18 7.61 49.46
N THR A 13 31.70 6.95 50.51
CA THR A 13 32.37 5.77 51.08
C THR A 13 32.20 4.55 50.17
N GLU A 14 33.05 3.54 50.35
CA GLU A 14 33.01 2.30 49.55
C GLU A 14 31.62 1.63 49.53
N ARG A 15 30.94 1.59 50.68
CA ARG A 15 29.57 1.02 50.77
C ARG A 15 28.54 1.83 49.98
N GLN A 16 28.68 3.15 49.95
CA GLN A 16 27.81 4.04 49.19
C GLN A 16 28.08 3.95 47.68
N LEU A 17 29.35 3.80 47.29
CA LEU A 17 29.76 3.54 45.91
C LEU A 17 29.21 2.21 45.41
N LEU A 18 29.35 1.13 46.18
CA LEU A 18 28.81 -0.18 45.82
C LEU A 18 27.29 -0.13 45.63
N THR A 19 26.58 0.53 46.54
CA THR A 19 25.12 0.70 46.43
C THR A 19 24.74 1.51 45.18
N SER A 20 25.48 2.57 44.90
CA SER A 20 25.26 3.43 43.73
C SER A 20 25.53 2.67 42.42
N LEU A 21 26.58 1.85 42.39
CA LEU A 21 26.92 0.99 41.26
C LEU A 21 25.79 -0.01 40.97
N LEU A 22 25.37 -0.78 41.97
CA LEU A 22 24.29 -1.77 41.81
C LEU A 22 22.98 -1.13 41.31
N ASN A 23 22.68 0.09 41.75
CA ASN A 23 21.52 0.83 41.28
C ASN A 23 21.69 1.33 39.84
N ALA A 24 22.89 1.80 39.47
CA ALA A 24 23.19 2.23 38.11
C ALA A 24 23.09 1.06 37.12
N GLU A 25 23.67 -0.10 37.45
CA GLU A 25 23.59 -1.32 36.65
C GLU A 25 22.14 -1.79 36.46
N LYS A 26 21.33 -1.83 37.54
CA LYS A 26 19.91 -2.16 37.45
C LYS A 26 19.15 -1.20 36.54
N LYS A 27 19.47 0.10 36.61
CA LYS A 27 18.86 1.12 35.75
C LYS A 27 19.26 0.92 34.29
N GLU A 28 20.52 0.62 34.02
CA GLU A 28 21.02 0.33 32.67
C GLU A 28 20.29 -0.88 32.06
N ILE A 29 20.15 -1.98 32.82
CA ILE A 29 19.43 -3.18 32.37
C ILE A 29 17.99 -2.86 31.99
N LYS A 30 17.27 -2.11 32.85
CA LYS A 30 15.89 -1.68 32.57
C LYS A 30 15.81 -0.81 31.32
N MET A 31 16.72 0.17 31.19
CA MET A 31 16.76 1.06 30.03
C MET A 31 17.02 0.28 28.74
N LYS A 32 17.92 -0.71 28.74
CA LYS A 32 18.17 -1.58 27.58
C LYS A 32 16.93 -2.38 27.21
N ALA A 33 16.25 -2.98 28.19
CA ALA A 33 15.03 -3.75 27.95
C ALA A 33 13.90 -2.88 27.37
N ASP A 34 13.68 -1.68 27.92
CA ASP A 34 12.67 -0.76 27.41
C ASP A 34 13.00 -0.24 26.01
N LEU A 35 14.28 0.06 25.74
CA LEU A 35 14.74 0.46 24.41
C LEU A 35 14.50 -0.67 23.40
N GLN A 36 14.85 -1.91 23.74
CA GLN A 36 14.61 -3.07 22.87
C GLN A 36 13.12 -3.26 22.57
N LYS A 37 12.23 -3.11 23.56
CA LYS A 37 10.77 -3.16 23.34
C LYS A 37 10.31 -2.07 22.38
N LYS A 38 10.79 -0.83 22.55
CA LYS A 38 10.44 0.30 21.67
C LYS A 38 10.95 0.09 20.24
N ILE A 39 12.17 -0.40 20.09
CA ILE A 39 12.75 -0.73 18.78
C ILE A 39 11.91 -1.80 18.09
N LYS A 40 11.56 -2.88 18.80
CA LYS A 40 10.72 -3.96 18.25
C LYS A 40 9.36 -3.45 17.81
N ALA A 41 8.66 -2.69 18.68
CA ALA A 41 7.36 -2.12 18.35
C ALA A 41 7.42 -1.21 17.10
N ASN A 42 8.47 -0.41 16.97
CA ASN A 42 8.64 0.46 15.80
C ASN A 42 8.96 -0.36 14.53
N SER A 43 9.73 -1.44 14.65
CA SER A 43 9.99 -2.38 13.53
C SER A 43 8.72 -3.08 13.05
N ASP A 44 7.86 -3.51 13.98
CA ASP A 44 6.58 -4.15 13.67
C ASP A 44 5.65 -3.16 12.96
N LEU A 45 5.60 -1.90 13.43
CA LEU A 45 4.87 -0.82 12.77
C LEU A 45 5.39 -0.58 11.35
N ILE A 46 6.71 -0.49 11.14
CA ILE A 46 7.30 -0.31 9.80
C ILE A 46 6.88 -1.45 8.87
N SER A 47 6.93 -2.69 9.35
CA SER A 47 6.54 -3.88 8.57
C SER A 47 5.05 -3.83 8.18
N PHE A 48 4.18 -3.47 9.13
CA PHE A 48 2.75 -3.30 8.87
C PHE A 48 2.47 -2.21 7.85
N LEU A 49 3.12 -1.05 7.98
CA LEU A 49 2.94 0.07 7.05
C LEU A 49 3.39 -0.30 5.63
N LYS A 50 4.51 -1.02 5.49
CA LYS A 50 4.97 -1.56 4.20
C LYS A 50 3.96 -2.51 3.58
N ALA A 51 3.40 -3.44 4.37
CA ALA A 51 2.38 -4.36 3.89
C ALA A 51 1.12 -3.61 3.41
N LYS A 52 0.64 -2.63 4.19
CA LYS A 52 -0.52 -1.82 3.80
C LYS A 52 -0.28 -0.97 2.57
N LEU A 53 0.93 -0.43 2.41
CA LEU A 53 1.29 0.33 1.21
C LEU A 53 1.27 -0.59 -0.02
N LYS A 54 1.86 -1.78 0.10
CA LYS A 54 1.85 -2.78 -0.96
C LYS A 54 0.42 -3.17 -1.35
N GLU A 55 -0.45 -3.48 -0.39
CA GLU A 55 -1.87 -3.77 -0.65
C GLU A 55 -2.57 -2.64 -1.43
N ARG A 56 -2.25 -1.37 -1.13
CA ARG A 56 -2.86 -0.22 -1.81
C ARG A 56 -2.31 0.03 -3.20
N ILE A 57 -1.02 -0.24 -3.43
CA ILE A 57 -0.38 -0.11 -4.75
C ILE A 57 -0.82 -1.26 -5.66
N ASP A 58 -0.83 -2.48 -5.13
CA ASP A 58 -1.16 -3.69 -5.88
C ASP A 58 -2.67 -3.81 -6.14
N LYS A 59 -3.52 -3.04 -5.43
CA LYS A 59 -4.94 -2.99 -5.74
C LYS A 59 -5.14 -2.32 -7.11
N PRO A 60 -5.67 -3.03 -8.13
CA PRO A 60 -5.94 -2.41 -9.41
C PRO A 60 -6.91 -1.24 -9.21
N LYS A 61 -6.51 -0.04 -9.67
CA LYS A 61 -7.29 1.21 -9.52
C LYS A 61 -8.68 1.13 -10.15
N ILE A 62 -8.87 0.22 -11.11
CA ILE A 62 -10.09 0.03 -11.87
C ILE A 62 -10.27 -1.48 -12.01
N GLU A 63 -11.39 -2.01 -11.55
CA GLU A 63 -11.84 -3.35 -11.93
C GLU A 63 -12.18 -3.29 -13.42
N PHE A 64 -11.19 -3.52 -14.28
CA PHE A 64 -11.43 -3.69 -15.70
C PHE A 64 -12.25 -4.97 -15.88
N ILE A 65 -13.56 -4.80 -16.03
CA ILE A 65 -14.43 -5.85 -16.50
C ILE A 65 -14.06 -6.04 -17.98
N SER A 66 -13.43 -7.18 -18.29
CA SER A 66 -13.11 -7.51 -19.67
C SER A 66 -14.38 -7.51 -20.52
N LEU A 67 -14.27 -7.15 -21.81
CA LEU A 67 -15.41 -7.13 -22.72
C LEU A 67 -16.17 -8.47 -22.70
N LYS A 68 -15.45 -9.58 -22.59
CA LYS A 68 -16.01 -10.94 -22.47
C LYS A 68 -16.88 -11.11 -21.22
N ASN A 69 -16.47 -10.53 -20.09
CA ASN A 69 -17.17 -10.67 -18.81
C ASN A 69 -18.28 -9.63 -18.62
N SER A 70 -18.33 -8.58 -19.45
CA SER A 70 -19.32 -7.49 -19.34
C SER A 70 -20.75 -7.87 -19.75
N GLY A 71 -20.93 -9.00 -20.43
CA GLY A 71 -22.22 -9.43 -20.99
C GLY A 71 -22.70 -8.61 -22.20
N HIS A 72 -21.95 -7.57 -22.63
CA HIS A 72 -22.32 -6.76 -23.79
C HIS A 72 -22.25 -7.54 -25.10
N ILE A 73 -21.31 -8.48 -25.25
CA ILE A 73 -21.23 -9.36 -26.43
C ILE A 73 -22.50 -10.19 -26.58
N GLU A 74 -23.02 -10.75 -25.47
CA GLU A 74 -24.23 -11.56 -25.51
C GLU A 74 -25.47 -10.72 -25.89
N LYS A 75 -25.57 -9.49 -25.35
CA LYS A 75 -26.63 -8.55 -25.72
C LYS A 75 -26.55 -8.14 -27.19
N ALA A 76 -25.36 -7.82 -27.69
CA ALA A 76 -25.13 -7.46 -29.09
C ALA A 76 -25.49 -8.62 -30.03
N ASN A 77 -25.09 -9.85 -29.70
CA ASN A 77 -25.43 -11.04 -30.48
C ASN A 77 -26.93 -11.32 -30.48
N LYS A 78 -27.62 -11.16 -29.34
CA LYS A 78 -29.08 -11.30 -29.26
C LYS A 78 -29.79 -10.29 -30.17
N TYR A 79 -29.35 -9.03 -30.15
CA TYR A 79 -29.88 -8.00 -31.03
C TYR A 79 -29.63 -8.33 -32.51
N LEU A 80 -28.40 -8.66 -32.89
CA LEU A 80 -28.07 -9.04 -34.26
C LEU A 80 -28.90 -10.23 -34.73
N ASN A 81 -29.05 -11.26 -33.90
CA ASN A 81 -29.84 -12.45 -34.23
C ASN A 81 -31.35 -12.20 -34.32
N SER A 82 -31.84 -11.08 -33.77
CA SER A 82 -33.25 -10.67 -33.91
C SER A 82 -33.56 -9.98 -35.25
N LEU A 83 -32.53 -9.54 -35.96
CA LEU A 83 -32.66 -8.87 -37.26
C LEU A 83 -32.73 -9.87 -38.40
N THR A 84 -33.39 -9.48 -39.48
CA THR A 84 -33.37 -10.22 -40.74
C THR A 84 -32.01 -10.14 -41.43
N SER A 85 -31.71 -11.08 -42.33
CA SER A 85 -30.44 -11.08 -43.08
C SER A 85 -30.22 -9.79 -43.89
N ALA A 86 -31.29 -9.17 -44.39
CA ALA A 86 -31.21 -7.91 -45.12
C ALA A 86 -30.85 -6.73 -44.21
N GLU A 87 -31.44 -6.67 -43.01
CA GLU A 87 -31.12 -5.64 -42.01
C GLU A 87 -29.70 -5.80 -41.47
N GLN A 88 -29.26 -7.04 -41.24
CA GLN A 88 -27.87 -7.31 -40.85
C GLN A 88 -26.87 -6.88 -41.92
N ALA A 89 -27.16 -7.12 -43.20
CA ALA A 89 -26.30 -6.70 -44.30
C ALA A 89 -26.21 -5.16 -44.39
N LYS A 90 -27.33 -4.47 -44.20
CA LYS A 90 -27.37 -3.01 -44.18
C LYS A 90 -26.57 -2.43 -42.99
N LEU A 91 -26.71 -3.03 -41.80
CA LEU A 91 -25.94 -2.64 -40.61
C LEU A 91 -24.43 -2.84 -40.80
N ARG A 92 -24.01 -3.93 -41.44
CA ARG A 92 -22.59 -4.16 -41.75
C ARG A 92 -22.06 -3.10 -42.72
N GLN A 93 -22.84 -2.79 -43.76
CA GLN A 93 -22.46 -1.76 -44.72
C GLN A 93 -22.36 -0.38 -44.07
N GLU A 94 -23.29 -0.01 -43.20
CA GLU A 94 -23.24 1.24 -42.45
C GLU A 94 -21.99 1.33 -41.55
N VAL A 95 -21.65 0.24 -40.85
CA VAL A 95 -20.43 0.18 -40.03
C VAL A 95 -19.17 0.28 -40.90
N ASP A 96 -19.13 -0.43 -42.04
CA ASP A 96 -18.00 -0.37 -42.97
C ASP A 96 -17.83 1.04 -43.58
N ASP A 97 -18.94 1.71 -43.91
CA ASP A 97 -18.94 3.09 -44.40
C ASP A 97 -18.46 4.06 -43.31
N GLU A 98 -18.84 3.87 -42.05
CA GLU A 98 -18.45 4.71 -40.91
C GLU A 98 -16.96 4.54 -40.55
N ILE A 99 -16.43 3.31 -40.62
CA ILE A 99 -15.02 2.98 -40.37
C ILE A 99 -14.12 3.56 -41.47
N ASN A 100 -14.57 3.48 -42.72
CA ASN A 100 -13.81 3.96 -43.88
C ASN A 100 -14.17 5.40 -44.27
N ARG A 101 -15.05 6.07 -43.51
CA ARG A 101 -15.38 7.47 -43.72
C ARG A 101 -14.10 8.29 -43.54
N ASP A 102 -13.75 9.03 -44.58
CA ASP A 102 -12.66 10.00 -44.50
C ASP A 102 -13.12 11.15 -43.61
N TYR A 103 -12.62 11.17 -42.38
CA TYR A 103 -12.84 12.27 -41.44
C TYR A 103 -11.91 13.45 -41.68
N GLY A 104 -11.21 13.48 -42.84
CA GLY A 104 -10.26 14.49 -43.27
C GLY A 104 -10.43 15.82 -42.56
N ASP A 105 -9.48 16.12 -41.68
CA ASP A 105 -9.46 17.28 -40.81
C ASP A 105 -9.73 18.56 -41.61
N ALA A 106 -10.97 19.04 -41.54
CA ALA A 106 -11.24 20.45 -41.73
C ALA A 106 -10.76 21.19 -40.46
N LEU A 107 -9.45 21.35 -40.35
CA LEU A 107 -8.76 22.23 -39.39
C LEU A 107 -8.05 23.35 -40.15
#